data_AF-A0AAU9XPN6-F1
#
_entry.id   AF-A0AAU9XPN6-F1
#
_cell.length_a   1.000
_cell.length_b   1.000
_cell.length_c   1.000
_cell.angle_alpha   90.00
_cell.angle_beta   90.00
_cell.angle_gamma   90.00
#
_symmetry.space_group_name_H-M   'P 1'
#
loop_
_entity.id
_entity.type
_entity.pdbx_description
1 polymer ?
#
loop_
_entity_poly.entity_id
_entity_poly.type
_entity_poly.pdbx_seq_one_letter_code
_entity_poly.pdbx_strand_id
1 'polypeptide(L)'
;MNIHIPVWVKFLGAVLSPFNPLAGLRAAGPWGPSLVRQFRPDFQRKFSSILPDDTIFNYIYHCNAQVPSGETAFKNMTIPYGWAKHPMIYRIGNVNRDIPITMIYGSRSWIDHNTGKETKER
;
A
#
# COMPACT_ATOMS: atom_id res chain seq x y z
N MET A 1 -7.84 -22.91 19.61
CA MET A 1 -7.86 -23.45 18.23
C MET A 1 -6.42 -23.60 17.77
N ASN A 2 -5.89 -24.83 17.77
CA ASN A 2 -4.46 -25.08 17.53
C ASN A 2 -4.23 -25.33 16.03
N ILE A 3 -3.96 -24.28 15.27
CA ILE A 3 -3.75 -24.38 13.83
C ILE A 3 -2.30 -24.85 13.61
N HIS A 4 -2.11 -26.13 13.28
CA HIS A 4 -0.82 -26.65 12.86
C HIS A 4 -0.47 -26.11 11.47
N ILE A 5 0.22 -24.98 11.42
CA ILE A 5 0.76 -24.42 10.17
C ILE A 5 1.91 -25.34 9.71
N PRO A 6 1.83 -25.95 8.51
CA PRO A 6 2.86 -26.85 8.00
C PRO A 6 4.22 -26.16 7.88
N VAL A 7 5.30 -26.91 8.11
CA VAL A 7 6.67 -26.38 8.08
C VAL A 7 7.02 -25.76 6.73
N TRP A 8 6.52 -26.32 5.61
CA TRP A 8 6.71 -25.76 4.28
C TRP A 8 6.05 -24.39 4.10
N VAL A 9 4.89 -24.16 4.73
CA VAL A 9 4.22 -22.84 4.73
C VAL A 9 5.00 -21.85 5.57
N LYS A 10 5.52 -22.26 6.74
CA LYS A 10 6.39 -21.40 7.56
C LYS A 10 7.68 -21.05 6.84
N PHE A 11 8.25 -22.00 6.11
CA PHE A 11 9.45 -21.80 5.30
C PHE A 11 9.18 -20.85 4.12
N LEU A 12 8.11 -21.07 3.34
CA LEU A 12 7.69 -20.14 2.29
C LEU A 12 7.38 -18.75 2.86
N GLY A 13 6.66 -18.68 3.97
CA GLY A 13 6.38 -17.43 4.66
C GLY A 13 7.65 -16.73 5.14
N ALA A 14 8.64 -17.45 5.65
CA ALA A 14 9.92 -16.90 6.07
C ALA A 14 10.79 -16.45 4.89
N VAL A 15 10.77 -17.19 3.79
CA VAL A 15 11.50 -16.87 2.55
C VAL A 15 10.84 -15.69 1.85
N LEU A 16 9.51 -15.63 1.78
CA LEU A 16 8.73 -14.57 1.11
C LEU A 16 8.49 -13.33 1.98
N SER A 17 8.58 -13.44 3.31
CA SER A 17 8.51 -12.32 4.27
C SER A 17 9.47 -11.15 3.96
N PRO A 18 10.74 -11.40 3.59
CA PRO A 18 11.65 -10.35 3.13
C PRO A 18 11.43 -9.98 1.66
N PHE A 19 10.79 -10.82 0.84
CA PHE A 19 10.47 -10.45 -0.54
C PHE A 19 9.40 -9.39 -0.54
N ASN A 20 9.84 -8.18 -0.82
CA ASN A 20 8.92 -7.15 -1.16
C ASN A 20 8.11 -7.57 -2.41
N PRO A 21 6.77 -7.50 -2.41
CA PRO A 21 5.94 -7.95 -3.52
C PRO A 21 6.29 -7.32 -4.89
N LEU A 22 6.79 -6.08 -4.93
CA LEU A 22 7.25 -5.44 -6.17
C LEU A 22 8.70 -5.78 -6.53
N ALA A 23 9.40 -6.62 -5.77
CA ALA A 23 10.71 -7.14 -6.15
C ALA A 23 10.63 -7.94 -7.46
N GLY A 24 9.55 -8.72 -7.65
CA GLY A 24 9.27 -9.37 -8.93
C GLY A 24 9.03 -8.36 -10.06
N LEU A 25 8.31 -7.27 -9.76
CA LEU A 25 8.09 -6.19 -10.72
C LEU A 25 9.42 -5.49 -11.11
N ARG A 26 10.31 -5.26 -10.14
CA ARG A 26 11.65 -4.70 -10.37
C ARG A 26 12.52 -5.62 -11.22
N ALA A 27 12.51 -6.92 -10.90
CA ALA A 27 13.29 -7.92 -11.62
C ALA A 27 12.91 -8.05 -13.10
N ALA A 28 11.66 -7.72 -13.45
CA ALA A 28 11.18 -7.75 -14.82
C ALA A 28 11.80 -6.68 -15.74
N GLY A 29 12.41 -5.64 -15.18
CA GLY A 29 13.11 -4.61 -15.95
C GLY A 29 12.21 -3.99 -17.05
N PRO A 30 12.70 -3.87 -18.30
CA PRO A 30 11.93 -3.26 -19.41
C PRO A 30 10.54 -3.87 -19.67
N TRP A 31 10.28 -5.11 -19.27
CA TRP A 31 8.96 -5.75 -19.41
C TRP A 31 7.99 -5.41 -18.28
N GLY A 32 8.44 -4.67 -17.27
CA GLY A 32 7.66 -4.27 -16.11
C GLY A 32 6.33 -3.57 -16.44
N PRO A 33 6.26 -2.59 -17.36
CA PRO A 33 5.00 -1.95 -17.73
C PRO A 33 3.95 -2.94 -18.27
N SER A 34 4.38 -3.93 -19.07
CA SER A 34 3.49 -4.97 -19.58
C SER A 34 2.99 -5.89 -18.46
N LEU A 35 3.81 -6.19 -17.45
CA LEU A 35 3.35 -6.91 -16.27
C LEU A 35 2.32 -6.11 -15.48
N VAL A 36 2.54 -4.81 -15.25
CA VAL A 36 1.55 -3.95 -14.57
C VAL A 36 0.21 -3.99 -15.32
N ARG A 37 0.25 -3.90 -16.65
CA ARG A 37 -0.95 -4.01 -17.50
C ARG A 37 -1.67 -5.34 -17.32
N GLN A 38 -0.94 -6.46 -17.30
CA GLN A 38 -1.53 -7.78 -17.16
C GLN A 38 -2.18 -7.98 -15.78
N PHE A 39 -1.54 -7.50 -14.71
CA PHE A 39 -2.06 -7.64 -13.35
C PHE A 39 -3.16 -6.64 -13.02
N ARG A 40 -3.13 -5.42 -13.59
CA ARG A 40 -4.05 -4.31 -13.27
C ARG A 40 -4.56 -3.59 -14.52
N PRO A 41 -5.25 -4.29 -15.44
CA PRO A 41 -5.79 -3.68 -16.65
C PRO A 41 -6.85 -2.61 -16.33
N ASP A 42 -7.44 -2.65 -15.14
CA ASP A 42 -8.43 -1.68 -14.66
C ASP A 42 -7.87 -0.25 -14.55
N PHE A 43 -6.55 -0.09 -14.41
CA PHE A 43 -5.94 1.25 -14.36
C PHE A 43 -6.16 2.03 -15.65
N GLN A 44 -6.05 1.39 -16.82
CA GLN A 44 -6.29 2.09 -18.09
C GLN A 44 -7.70 2.68 -18.12
N ARG A 45 -8.70 1.88 -17.75
CA ARG A 45 -10.10 2.32 -17.72
C ARG A 45 -10.32 3.43 -16.67
N LYS A 46 -9.62 3.38 -15.54
CA LYS A 46 -9.77 4.37 -14.47
C LYS A 46 -9.22 5.75 -14.88
N PHE A 47 -8.16 5.77 -15.67
CA PHE A 47 -7.44 7.00 -16.03
C PHE A 47 -7.64 7.43 -17.49
N SER A 48 -8.49 6.74 -18.25
CA SER A 48 -8.71 7.00 -19.68
C SER A 48 -9.22 8.40 -20.01
N SER A 49 -9.87 9.08 -19.05
CA SER A 49 -10.33 10.46 -19.23
C SER A 49 -9.22 11.50 -19.14
N ILE A 50 -8.06 11.13 -18.59
CA ILE A 50 -6.92 12.03 -18.36
C ILE A 50 -5.74 11.62 -19.24
N LEU A 51 -5.52 10.31 -19.41
CA LEU A 51 -4.42 9.74 -20.15
C LEU A 51 -4.98 8.94 -21.34
N PRO A 52 -4.69 9.34 -22.59
CA PRO A 52 -5.26 8.70 -23.78
C PRO A 52 -4.61 7.34 -24.11
N ASP A 53 -3.47 7.03 -23.52
CA ASP A 53 -2.61 5.90 -23.88
C ASP A 53 -2.17 5.10 -22.63
N ASP A 54 -1.22 4.19 -22.83
CA ASP A 54 -0.67 3.30 -21.79
C ASP A 54 0.29 4.00 -20.80
N THR A 55 0.34 5.34 -20.80
CA THR A 55 1.23 6.12 -19.92
C THR A 55 1.06 5.74 -18.46
N ILE A 56 -0.15 5.38 -18.02
CA ILE A 56 -0.40 4.99 -16.63
C ILE A 56 0.42 3.76 -16.20
N PHE A 57 0.60 2.79 -17.10
CA PHE A 57 1.37 1.58 -16.78
C PHE A 57 2.87 1.87 -16.68
N ASN A 58 3.39 2.69 -17.58
CA ASN A 58 4.78 3.16 -17.53
C ASN A 58 5.03 3.98 -16.26
N TYR A 59 4.12 4.90 -15.93
CA TYR A 59 4.19 5.71 -14.72
C TYR A 59 4.25 4.83 -13.47
N ILE A 60 3.27 3.92 -13.30
CA ILE A 60 3.22 3.03 -12.13
C ILE A 60 4.47 2.15 -12.05
N TYR A 61 4.91 1.57 -13.17
CA TYR A 61 6.13 0.77 -13.19
C TYR A 61 7.33 1.59 -12.72
N HIS A 62 7.61 2.74 -13.35
CA HIS A 62 8.79 3.52 -13.03
C HIS A 62 8.79 4.14 -11.63
N CYS A 63 7.62 4.44 -11.05
CA CYS A 63 7.53 4.83 -9.65
C CYS A 63 7.95 3.70 -8.70
N ASN A 64 7.64 2.45 -9.05
CA ASN A 64 7.88 1.30 -8.18
C ASN A 64 9.18 0.55 -8.52
N ALA A 65 9.75 0.77 -9.70
CA ALA A 65 11.01 0.15 -10.14
C ALA A 65 12.24 0.68 -9.39
N GLN A 66 12.12 1.86 -8.77
CA GLN A 66 13.18 2.52 -8.00
C GLN A 66 13.46 1.81 -6.67
N VAL A 67 14.39 2.38 -5.89
CA VAL A 67 14.72 1.96 -4.53
C VAL A 67 13.44 1.80 -3.68
N PRO A 68 13.27 0.67 -2.96
CA PRO A 68 12.03 0.28 -2.28
C PRO A 68 11.73 1.07 -1.00
N SER A 69 11.89 2.39 -1.01
CA SER A 69 11.70 3.24 0.19
C SER A 69 10.27 3.19 0.71
N GLY A 70 9.27 3.26 -0.19
CA GLY A 70 7.85 3.24 0.17
C GLY A 70 7.42 1.92 0.80
N GLU A 71 7.90 0.79 0.29
CA GLU A 71 7.57 -0.54 0.84
C GLU A 71 8.27 -0.79 2.17
N THR A 72 9.52 -0.34 2.29
CA THR A 72 10.28 -0.40 3.54
C THR A 72 9.58 0.44 4.61
N ALA A 73 9.18 1.67 4.26
CA ALA A 73 8.42 2.54 5.15
C ALA A 73 7.08 1.90 5.53
N PHE A 74 6.31 1.40 4.56
CA PHE A 74 5.03 0.74 4.81
C PHE A 74 5.19 -0.46 5.75
N LYS A 75 6.13 -1.37 5.45
CA LYS A 75 6.45 -2.53 6.29
C LYS A 75 6.84 -2.15 7.72
N ASN A 76 7.58 -1.06 7.90
CA ASN A 76 7.96 -0.57 9.23
C ASN A 76 6.79 0.08 9.98
N MET A 77 5.82 0.67 9.26
CA MET A 77 4.63 1.32 9.83
C MET A 77 3.47 0.37 10.07
N THR A 78 3.50 -0.85 9.54
CA THR A 78 2.41 -1.83 9.65
C THR A 78 2.82 -3.11 10.37
N ILE A 79 1.89 -3.71 11.09
CA ILE A 79 1.96 -5.13 11.50
C ILE A 79 1.46 -6.02 10.34
N PRO A 80 1.63 -7.36 10.40
CA PRO A 80 1.09 -8.26 9.38
C PRO A 80 -0.38 -7.95 9.06
N TYR A 81 -0.75 -8.17 7.80
CA TYR A 81 -2.08 -7.87 7.24
C TYR A 81 -2.43 -6.38 7.09
N GLY A 82 -1.48 -5.47 7.30
CA GLY A 82 -1.62 -4.05 6.91
C GLY A 82 -2.22 -3.13 7.98
N TRP A 83 -2.42 -3.61 9.21
CA TRP A 83 -2.79 -2.75 10.32
C TRP A 83 -1.63 -1.84 10.73
N ALA A 84 -1.93 -0.62 11.17
CA ALA A 84 -0.91 0.31 11.65
C ALA A 84 -0.25 -0.22 12.93
N LYS A 85 1.09 -0.20 12.97
CA LYS A 85 1.90 -0.55 14.14
C LYS A 85 1.69 0.42 15.30
N HIS A 86 1.56 1.70 14.99
CA HIS A 86 1.28 2.77 15.95
C HIS A 86 0.11 3.65 15.45
N PRO A 87 -1.14 3.23 15.67
CA PRO A 87 -2.32 3.91 15.15
C PRO A 87 -2.37 5.38 15.58
N MET A 88 -2.71 6.27 14.64
CA MET A 88 -2.70 7.72 14.88
C MET A 88 -3.74 8.15 15.93
N ILE A 89 -4.90 7.49 15.97
CA ILE A 89 -5.99 7.83 16.88
C ILE A 89 -5.60 7.83 18.36
N TYR A 90 -4.63 7.00 18.76
CA TYR A 90 -4.16 6.93 20.15
C TYR A 90 -3.07 7.95 20.48
N ARG A 91 -2.55 8.67 19.48
CA ARG A 91 -1.40 9.60 19.64
C ARG A 91 -1.67 10.99 19.07
N ILE A 92 -2.85 11.23 18.49
CA ILE A 92 -3.19 12.51 17.86
C ILE A 92 -3.15 13.66 18.87
N GLY A 93 -3.54 13.41 20.12
CA GLY A 93 -3.53 14.42 21.18
C GLY A 93 -2.13 14.92 21.57
N ASN A 94 -1.07 14.24 21.13
CA ASN A 94 0.32 14.68 21.32
C ASN A 94 0.80 15.62 20.20
N VAL A 95 0.03 15.77 19.12
CA VAL A 95 0.34 16.74 18.06
C VAL A 95 0.01 18.13 18.57
N ASN A 96 0.86 19.12 18.25
CA ASN A 96 0.59 20.50 18.59
C ASN A 96 -0.78 20.93 18.03
N ARG A 97 -1.66 21.46 18.89
CA ARG A 97 -3.00 21.92 18.55
C ARG A 97 -3.03 23.07 17.53
N ASP A 98 -1.92 23.79 17.39
CA ASP A 98 -1.78 24.87 16.40
C ASP A 98 -1.56 24.34 14.97
N ILE A 99 -1.28 23.04 14.80
CA ILE A 99 -1.10 22.43 13.47
C ILE A 99 -2.48 22.07 12.93
N PRO A 100 -2.98 22.74 11.87
CA PRO A 100 -4.29 22.40 11.30
C PRO A 100 -4.23 21.03 10.62
N ILE A 101 -5.13 20.13 11.01
CA ILE A 101 -5.27 18.80 10.44
C ILE A 101 -6.63 18.67 9.77
N THR A 102 -6.64 18.24 8.50
CA THR A 102 -7.86 17.92 7.77
C THR A 102 -7.83 16.46 7.32
N MET A 103 -8.91 15.72 7.58
CA MET A 103 -9.06 14.33 7.14
C MET A 103 -10.01 14.27 5.94
N ILE A 104 -9.52 13.74 4.83
CA ILE A 104 -10.26 13.64 3.57
C ILE A 104 -10.53 12.17 3.27
N TYR A 105 -11.80 11.84 3.01
CA TYR A 105 -12.23 10.50 2.67
C TYR A 105 -12.94 10.49 1.32
N GLY A 106 -12.69 9.44 0.52
CA GLY A 106 -13.44 9.23 -0.72
C GLY A 106 -14.87 8.78 -0.43
N SER A 107 -15.84 9.28 -1.19
CA SER A 107 -17.26 8.91 -1.05
C SER A 107 -17.52 7.41 -1.27
N ARG A 108 -16.64 6.73 -2.02
CA ARG A 108 -16.64 5.28 -2.24
C ARG A 108 -15.25 4.73 -1.95
N SER A 109 -14.91 4.65 -0.66
CA SER A 109 -13.64 4.13 -0.16
C SER A 109 -13.87 2.85 0.64
N TRP A 110 -12.88 1.95 0.62
CA TRP A 110 -12.86 0.80 1.54
C TRP A 110 -12.31 1.17 2.94
N ILE A 111 -11.82 2.40 3.10
CA ILE A 111 -11.37 2.94 4.39
C ILE A 111 -12.56 3.58 5.11
N ASP A 112 -12.82 3.15 6.34
CA ASP A 112 -13.88 3.71 7.18
C ASP A 112 -13.55 5.16 7.60
N HIS A 113 -14.54 6.04 7.45
CA HIS A 113 -14.44 7.44 7.81
C HIS A 113 -14.82 7.72 9.27
N ASN A 114 -15.45 6.76 9.96
CA ASN A 114 -15.82 6.93 11.38
C ASN A 114 -14.58 7.09 12.27
N THR A 115 -13.49 6.40 11.97
CA THR A 115 -12.22 6.57 12.71
C THR A 115 -11.69 8.00 12.62
N GLY A 116 -11.91 8.69 11.50
CA GLY A 116 -11.51 10.09 11.36
C GLY A 116 -12.38 11.04 12.18
N LYS A 117 -13.68 10.76 12.26
CA LYS A 117 -14.61 11.48 13.14
C LYS A 117 -14.21 11.32 14.61
N GLU A 118 -13.95 10.08 15.05
CA GLU A 118 -13.50 9.81 16.42
C GLU A 118 -12.14 10.48 16.71
N THR A 119 -11.22 10.50 15.73
CA THR A 119 -9.93 11.16 15.91
C THR A 119 -10.05 12.67 16.09
N LYS A 120 -11.08 13.31 15.51
CA LYS A 120 -11.36 14.75 15.70
C LYS A 120 -11.82 15.08 17.13
N GLU A 121 -12.42 14.11 17.83
CA GLU A 121 -12.97 14.31 19.18
C GLU A 121 -11.91 14.14 20.29
N ARG A 122 -10.68 13.74 19.94
CA ARG A 122 -9.54 13.52 20.86
C ARG A 122 -8.58 14.71 20.89
#